data_AF-A0A8J1YV77-F1
#
_entry.id   AF-A0A8J1YV77-F1
#
_cell.length_a   1.000
_cell.length_b   1.000
_cell.length_c   1.000
_cell.angle_alpha   90.00
_cell.angle_beta   90.00
_cell.angle_gamma   90.00
#
_symmetry.space_group_name_H-M   'P 1'
#
loop_
_entity.id
_entity.type
_entity.pdbx_description
1 polymer ?
#
loop_
_entity_poly.entity_id
_entity_poly.type
_entity_poly.pdbx_seq_one_letter_code
_entity_poly.pdbx_strand_id
1 'polypeptide(L)'
;LRIICTLSHLLLLCLLFLLHAGEAAEGKKPSAEIKYGNVKQVYVVMSSHFDEGYTDFAVPVLNRYFQEFFPAAVKTVELLKKRHPKTEHTRNPPRLVYTLDGPWLASMYLQDCAFLQKKGVIPGLSCPTEAEQYQFRQALKDG
;
A
#
# COMPACT_ATOMS: atom_id res chain seq x y z
N LEU A 1 36.63 21.57 -42.83
CA LEU A 1 36.43 20.28 -42.12
C LEU A 1 35.50 20.41 -40.89
N ARG A 2 34.32 21.05 -41.02
CA ARG A 2 33.33 21.14 -39.91
C ARG A 2 31.87 20.86 -40.32
N ILE A 3 31.61 20.63 -41.61
CA ILE A 3 30.26 20.42 -42.14
C ILE A 3 29.89 18.92 -42.20
N ILE A 4 30.89 18.02 -42.16
CA ILE A 4 30.66 16.57 -42.26
C ILE A 4 30.16 15.97 -40.93
N CYS A 5 30.46 16.60 -39.78
CA CYS A 5 30.06 16.08 -38.46
C CYS A 5 28.56 16.23 -38.16
N THR A 6 27.85 17.17 -38.77
CA THR A 6 26.45 17.43 -38.45
C THR A 6 25.49 16.51 -39.19
N LEU A 7 25.82 16.10 -40.42
CA LEU A 7 24.98 15.16 -41.18
C LEU A 7 24.95 13.75 -40.57
N SER A 8 26.08 13.28 -40.03
CA SER A 8 26.16 11.95 -39.40
C SER A 8 25.29 11.87 -38.13
N HIS A 9 25.26 12.93 -37.31
CA HIS A 9 24.39 12.98 -36.14
C HIS A 9 22.91 13.14 -36.51
N LEU A 10 22.59 13.88 -37.58
CA LEU A 10 21.22 14.02 -38.05
C LEU A 10 20.66 12.70 -38.60
N LEU A 11 21.47 11.93 -39.34
CA LEU A 11 21.10 10.61 -39.84
C LEU A 11 20.93 9.59 -38.70
N LEU A 12 21.79 9.63 -37.68
CA LEU A 12 21.67 8.77 -36.50
C LEU A 12 20.41 9.09 -35.69
N LEU A 13 20.08 10.38 -35.53
CA LEU A 13 18.83 10.82 -34.91
C LEU A 13 17.60 10.40 -35.73
N CYS A 14 17.62 10.53 -37.05
CA CYS A 14 16.53 10.04 -37.91
C CYS A 14 16.36 8.53 -37.82
N LEU A 15 17.44 7.74 -37.75
CA LEU A 15 17.37 6.29 -37.57
C LEU A 15 16.82 5.91 -36.19
N LEU A 16 17.17 6.64 -35.13
CA LEU A 16 16.61 6.42 -33.79
C LEU A 16 15.12 6.76 -33.70
N PHE A 17 14.68 7.82 -34.39
CA PHE A 17 13.26 8.16 -34.52
C PHE A 17 12.47 7.13 -35.33
N LEU A 18 13.07 6.57 -36.39
CA LEU A 18 12.46 5.50 -37.17
C LEU A 18 12.40 4.17 -36.40
N LEU A 19 13.38 3.87 -35.55
CA LEU A 19 13.33 2.69 -34.67
C LEU A 19 12.23 2.80 -33.61
N HIS A 20 11.99 4.00 -33.03
CA HIS A 20 10.90 4.19 -32.06
C HIS A 20 9.51 4.27 -32.71
N ALA A 21 9.42 4.68 -33.98
CA ALA A 21 8.15 4.69 -34.70
C ALA A 21 7.67 3.28 -35.12
N GLY A 22 8.55 2.27 -35.08
CA GLY A 22 8.24 0.90 -35.50
C GLY A 22 7.47 0.05 -34.49
N GLU A 23 7.40 0.44 -33.21
CA GLU A 23 6.76 -0.38 -32.14
C GLU A 23 5.32 0.05 -31.80
N ALA A 24 4.75 1.04 -32.49
CA ALA A 24 3.42 1.56 -32.18
C ALA A 24 2.27 0.89 -32.98
N ALA A 25 2.50 -0.29 -33.56
CA ALA A 25 1.51 -0.97 -34.42
C ALA A 25 1.25 -2.44 -34.07
N GLU A 26 1.60 -2.91 -32.87
CA GLU A 26 0.92 -4.10 -32.34
C GLU A 26 -0.47 -3.69 -31.85
N GLY A 27 -1.44 -3.81 -32.75
CA GLY A 27 -2.85 -3.75 -32.41
C GLY A 27 -3.11 -4.71 -31.25
N LYS A 28 -3.27 -4.16 -30.04
CA LYS A 28 -3.85 -4.86 -28.90
C LYS A 28 -5.14 -5.48 -29.41
N LYS A 29 -5.13 -6.81 -29.61
CA LYS A 29 -6.37 -7.58 -29.72
C LYS A 29 -7.23 -7.13 -28.54
N PRO A 30 -8.48 -6.69 -28.76
CA PRO A 30 -9.36 -6.35 -27.65
C PRO A 30 -9.36 -7.56 -26.73
N SER A 31 -8.93 -7.34 -25.48
CA SER A 31 -8.97 -8.38 -24.45
C SER A 31 -10.36 -8.98 -24.49
N ALA A 32 -10.45 -10.30 -24.67
CA ALA A 32 -11.71 -11.01 -24.75
C ALA A 32 -12.68 -10.44 -23.71
N GLU A 33 -13.79 -9.89 -24.16
CA GLU A 33 -14.81 -9.31 -23.29
C GLU A 33 -15.29 -10.43 -22.37
N ILE A 34 -14.82 -10.43 -21.12
CA ILE A 34 -15.29 -11.36 -20.11
C ILE A 34 -16.75 -10.97 -19.88
N LYS A 35 -17.68 -11.73 -20.48
CA LYS A 35 -19.10 -11.66 -20.13
C LYS A 35 -19.23 -12.10 -18.68
N TYR A 36 -19.21 -11.14 -17.77
CA TYR A 36 -19.48 -11.35 -16.34
C TYR A 36 -20.94 -11.78 -16.17
N GLY A 37 -21.26 -13.04 -16.47
CA GLY A 37 -22.56 -13.61 -16.17
C GLY A 37 -22.83 -13.52 -14.67
N ASN A 38 -24.04 -13.08 -14.28
CA ASN A 38 -24.63 -13.09 -12.93
C ASN A 38 -23.66 -13.00 -11.74
N VAL A 39 -22.72 -12.05 -11.76
CA VAL A 39 -21.90 -11.73 -10.57
C VAL A 39 -22.81 -11.11 -9.53
N LYS A 40 -23.05 -11.82 -8.43
CA LYS A 40 -23.93 -11.36 -7.34
C LYS A 40 -23.23 -10.41 -6.37
N GLN A 41 -21.95 -10.65 -6.10
CA GLN A 41 -21.17 -9.86 -5.14
C GLN A 41 -19.67 -10.03 -5.37
N VAL A 42 -18.92 -8.94 -5.16
CA VAL A 42 -17.46 -8.92 -5.15
C VAL A 42 -17.00 -8.45 -3.78
N TYR A 43 -16.12 -9.21 -3.13
CA TYR A 43 -15.49 -8.82 -1.86
C TYR A 43 -14.06 -8.39 -2.14
N VAL A 44 -13.72 -7.18 -1.72
CA VAL A 44 -12.35 -6.68 -1.78
C VAL A 44 -11.79 -6.75 -0.36
N VAL A 45 -10.80 -7.62 -0.15
CA VAL A 45 -10.10 -7.77 1.13
C VAL A 45 -8.69 -7.21 0.95
N MET A 46 -8.33 -6.24 1.78
CA MET A 46 -6.98 -5.67 1.78
C MET A 46 -6.13 -6.38 2.82
N SER A 47 -4.96 -6.88 2.42
CA SER A 47 -4.01 -7.53 3.32
C SER A 47 -2.60 -7.01 3.06
N SER A 48 -1.76 -7.05 4.09
CA SER A 48 -0.32 -6.83 3.98
C SER A 48 0.37 -8.06 4.55
N HIS A 49 1.09 -8.79 3.71
CA HIS A 49 1.90 -9.92 4.14
C HIS A 49 3.07 -9.39 4.98
N PHE A 50 3.22 -9.93 6.20
CA PHE A 50 4.26 -9.52 7.13
C PHE A 50 5.50 -10.41 6.98
N ASP A 51 6.52 -9.89 6.30
CA ASP A 51 7.79 -10.58 6.07
C ASP A 51 8.89 -10.01 6.98
N GLU A 52 8.88 -10.38 8.26
CA GLU A 52 9.99 -10.06 9.16
C GLU A 52 11.19 -10.96 8.89
N GLY A 53 12.34 -10.35 8.60
CA GLY A 53 13.61 -11.06 8.44
C GLY A 53 13.80 -11.75 7.09
N TYR A 54 12.93 -11.50 6.10
CA TYR A 54 13.09 -12.05 4.74
C TYR A 54 14.06 -11.22 3.88
N THR A 55 13.78 -9.92 3.70
CA THR A 55 14.63 -9.01 2.90
C THR A 55 15.24 -7.87 3.71
N ASP A 56 14.65 -7.53 4.85
CA ASP A 56 15.06 -6.41 5.71
C ASP A 56 15.27 -6.88 7.16
N PHE A 57 16.05 -6.10 7.91
CA PHE A 57 16.13 -6.28 9.36
C PHE A 57 14.75 -6.04 10.00
N ALA A 58 14.46 -6.79 11.05
CA ALA A 58 13.19 -6.72 11.78
C ALA A 58 12.80 -5.29 12.18
N VAL A 59 13.73 -4.51 12.70
CA VAL A 59 13.46 -3.17 13.25
C VAL A 59 12.90 -2.19 12.20
N PRO A 60 13.52 -2.01 11.02
CA PRO A 60 12.93 -1.24 9.93
C PRO A 60 11.50 -1.69 9.56
N VAL A 61 11.25 -3.00 9.47
CA VAL A 61 9.93 -3.54 9.13
C VAL A 61 8.92 -3.18 10.21
N LEU A 62 9.24 -3.43 11.48
CA LEU A 62 8.39 -3.07 12.62
C LEU A 62 8.09 -1.57 12.66
N ASN A 63 9.10 -0.73 12.43
CA ASN A 63 8.94 0.72 12.39
C ASN A 63 8.00 1.16 11.25
N ARG A 64 8.07 0.56 10.06
CA ARG A 64 7.14 0.87 8.96
C ARG A 64 5.71 0.48 9.32
N TYR A 65 5.51 -0.65 9.98
CA TYR A 65 4.17 -1.00 10.48
C TYR A 65 3.65 0.04 11.48
N PHE A 66 4.49 0.48 12.42
CA PHE A 66 4.07 1.38 13.48
C PHE A 66 3.88 2.83 13.02
N GLN A 67 4.70 3.28 12.07
CA GLN A 67 4.74 4.69 11.65
C GLN A 67 4.01 4.96 10.33
N GLU A 68 3.81 3.93 9.49
CA GLU A 68 3.20 4.09 8.18
C GLU A 68 1.91 3.27 8.06
N PHE A 69 1.99 1.95 8.21
CA PHE A 69 0.87 1.07 7.85
C PHE A 69 -0.31 1.16 8.82
N PHE A 70 -0.07 1.11 10.14
CA PHE A 70 -1.14 1.27 11.12
C PHE A 70 -1.79 2.66 11.10
N PRO A 71 -1.04 3.77 11.07
CA PRO A 71 -1.64 5.08 10.88
C PRO A 71 -2.44 5.21 9.58
N ALA A 72 -1.95 4.65 8.46
CA ALA A 72 -2.67 4.66 7.19
C ALA A 72 -3.97 3.84 7.24
N ALA A 73 -3.98 2.69 7.92
CA ALA A 73 -5.18 1.88 8.12
C ALA A 73 -6.23 2.65 8.93
N VAL A 74 -5.83 3.26 10.06
CA VAL A 74 -6.72 4.11 10.88
C VAL A 74 -7.29 5.27 10.06
N LYS A 75 -6.45 5.97 9.31
CA LYS A 75 -6.89 7.06 8.43
C LYS A 75 -7.89 6.57 7.37
N THR A 76 -7.68 5.38 6.83
CA THR A 76 -8.57 4.78 5.83
C THR A 76 -9.93 4.47 6.42
N VAL A 77 -10.00 3.90 7.63
CA VAL A 77 -11.26 3.68 8.36
C VAL A 77 -12.02 4.98 8.55
N GLU A 78 -11.35 6.05 8.99
CA GLU A 78 -11.97 7.37 9.19
C GLU A 78 -12.49 7.97 7.87
N LEU A 79 -11.73 7.81 6.78
CA LEU A 79 -12.18 8.24 5.45
C LEU A 79 -13.40 7.46 4.96
N LEU A 80 -13.46 6.15 5.20
CA LEU A 80 -14.61 5.32 4.84
C LEU A 80 -15.86 5.76 5.62
N LYS A 81 -15.74 5.99 6.93
CA LYS A 81 -16.84 6.51 7.76
C LYS A 81 -17.34 7.86 7.27
N LYS A 82 -16.43 8.78 6.93
CA LYS A 82 -16.79 10.13 6.46
C LYS A 82 -17.49 10.09 5.10
N ARG A 83 -17.04 9.22 4.18
CA ARG A 83 -17.61 9.10 2.82
C ARG A 83 -18.90 8.29 2.78
N HIS A 84 -19.06 7.36 3.71
CA HIS A 84 -20.21 6.47 3.79
C HIS A 84 -20.78 6.46 5.21
N PRO A 85 -21.35 7.58 5.67
CA PRO A 85 -21.96 7.66 7.00
C PRO A 85 -23.08 6.63 7.10
N LYS A 86 -23.19 5.96 8.25
CA LYS A 86 -24.29 5.03 8.53
C LYS A 86 -25.62 5.81 8.51
N THR A 87 -26.44 5.51 7.52
CA THR A 87 -27.81 5.99 7.39
C THR A 87 -28.75 4.80 7.32
N GLU A 88 -30.06 5.04 7.48
CA GLU A 88 -31.09 4.01 7.32
C GLU A 88 -30.99 3.27 5.97
N HIS A 89 -30.53 3.96 4.93
CA HIS A 89 -30.36 3.44 3.57
C HIS A 89 -28.98 2.82 3.30
N THR A 90 -28.02 2.92 4.23
CA THR A 90 -26.66 2.35 4.10
C THR A 90 -26.39 1.40 5.27
N ARG A 91 -27.22 0.36 5.41
CA ARG A 91 -27.12 -0.63 6.51
C ARG A 91 -25.73 -1.28 6.61
N ASN A 92 -25.01 -1.38 5.49
CA ASN A 92 -23.66 -1.95 5.41
C ASN A 92 -22.70 -0.98 4.70
N PRO A 93 -22.18 0.06 5.39
CA PRO A 93 -21.13 0.89 4.82
C PRO A 93 -19.87 0.05 4.58
N PRO A 94 -19.02 0.44 3.61
CA PRO A 94 -17.74 -0.21 3.39
C PRO A 94 -16.87 -0.14 4.65
N ARG A 95 -16.14 -1.23 4.89
CA ARG A 95 -15.27 -1.43 6.05
C ARG A 95 -13.89 -1.85 5.59
N LEU A 96 -12.87 -1.48 6.36
CA LEU A 96 -11.52 -1.95 6.12
C LEU A 96 -11.29 -3.21 6.95
N VAL A 97 -11.31 -4.36 6.30
CA VAL A 97 -10.76 -5.58 6.89
C VAL A 97 -9.26 -5.53 6.70
N TYR A 98 -8.52 -5.22 7.76
CA TYR A 98 -7.06 -5.22 7.75
C TYR A 98 -6.54 -6.50 8.40
N THR A 99 -6.15 -7.47 7.58
CA THR A 99 -5.60 -8.73 8.07
C THR A 99 -4.12 -8.56 8.42
N LEU A 100 -3.76 -9.00 9.63
CA LEU A 100 -2.40 -9.02 10.12
C LEU A 100 -1.89 -10.46 10.23
N ASP A 101 -0.82 -10.77 9.51
CA ASP A 101 -0.05 -12.00 9.69
C ASP A 101 0.81 -11.88 10.97
N GLY A 102 0.15 -11.84 12.12
CA GLY A 102 0.81 -11.65 13.41
C GLY A 102 0.01 -10.78 14.38
N PRO A 103 -0.96 -11.33 15.13
CA PRO A 103 -1.69 -10.56 16.15
C PRO A 103 -0.77 -9.99 17.24
N TRP A 104 0.40 -10.59 17.44
CA TRP A 104 1.44 -10.09 18.35
C TRP A 104 1.96 -8.70 17.93
N LEU A 105 1.92 -8.34 16.65
CA LEU A 105 2.35 -7.03 16.16
C LEU A 105 1.41 -5.93 16.66
N ALA A 106 0.10 -6.19 16.64
CA ALA A 106 -0.89 -5.29 17.23
C ALA A 106 -0.76 -5.23 18.75
N SER A 107 -0.49 -6.36 19.43
CA SER A 107 -0.21 -6.37 20.88
C SER A 107 0.99 -5.50 21.22
N MET A 108 2.09 -5.68 20.48
CA MET A 108 3.30 -4.91 20.67
C MET A 108 3.04 -3.42 20.50
N TYR A 109 2.34 -3.04 19.43
CA TYR A 109 1.95 -1.65 19.17
C TYR A 109 1.13 -1.04 20.32
N LEU A 110 0.20 -1.82 20.89
CA LEU A 110 -0.77 -1.34 21.88
C LEU A 110 -0.28 -1.36 23.33
N GLN A 111 0.64 -2.26 23.68
CA GLN A 111 0.96 -2.59 25.08
C GLN A 111 2.46 -2.63 25.32
N ASP A 112 3.21 -3.36 24.49
CA ASP A 112 4.57 -3.77 24.86
C ASP A 112 5.67 -2.85 24.32
N CYS A 113 5.39 -2.04 23.29
CA CYS A 113 6.42 -1.28 22.59
C CYS A 113 7.26 -0.41 23.52
N ALA A 114 6.61 0.41 24.36
CA ALA A 114 7.32 1.32 25.27
C ALA A 114 8.18 0.55 26.28
N PHE A 115 7.71 -0.61 26.75
CA PHE A 115 8.48 -1.49 27.61
C PHE A 115 9.69 -2.08 26.89
N LEU A 116 9.50 -2.62 25.68
CA LEU A 116 10.55 -3.22 24.85
C LEU A 116 11.63 -2.20 24.47
N GLN A 117 11.21 -0.98 24.12
CA GLN A 117 12.09 0.14 23.82
C GLN A 117 12.89 0.56 25.06
N LYS A 118 12.22 0.77 26.21
CA LYS A 118 12.88 1.16 27.47
C LYS A 118 13.88 0.11 27.97
N LYS A 119 13.60 -1.17 27.74
CA LYS A 119 14.48 -2.29 28.09
C LYS A 119 15.61 -2.51 27.09
N GLY A 120 15.61 -1.81 25.95
CA GLY A 120 16.61 -1.99 24.89
C GLY A 120 16.56 -3.37 24.25
N VAL A 121 15.42 -4.08 24.33
CA VAL A 121 15.27 -5.42 23.74
C VAL A 121 15.31 -5.35 22.23
N ILE A 122 14.72 -4.29 21.67
CA ILE A 122 14.70 -4.01 20.23
C ILE A 122 15.28 -2.60 20.00
N PRO A 123 16.61 -2.48 19.85
CA PRO A 123 17.25 -1.19 19.64
C PRO A 123 16.75 -0.50 18.36
N GLY A 124 16.40 0.78 18.45
CA GLY A 124 15.92 1.57 17.31
C GLY A 124 14.44 1.39 16.97
N LEU A 125 13.68 0.64 17.79
CA LEU A 125 12.22 0.60 17.68
C LEU A 125 11.62 1.98 18.01
N SER A 126 10.77 2.49 17.14
CA SER A 126 10.03 3.75 17.30
C SER A 126 8.59 3.45 17.68
N CYS A 127 8.25 3.72 18.95
CA CYS A 127 6.95 3.37 19.49
C CYS A 127 5.87 4.42 19.21
N PRO A 128 4.61 3.99 19.06
CA PRO A 128 3.50 4.91 18.93
C PRO A 128 3.28 5.71 20.22
N THR A 129 2.76 6.92 20.06
CA THR A 129 2.26 7.76 21.15
C THR A 129 0.96 7.18 21.73
N GLU A 130 0.59 7.61 22.94
CA GLU A 130 -0.67 7.20 23.56
C GLU A 130 -1.89 7.60 22.72
N ALA A 131 -1.81 8.75 22.03
CA ALA A 131 -2.86 9.22 21.13
C ALA A 131 -3.03 8.29 19.92
N GLU A 132 -1.94 7.86 19.30
CA GLU A 132 -1.97 6.93 18.17
C GLU A 132 -2.48 5.54 18.59
N GLN A 133 -2.07 5.05 19.76
CA GLN A 133 -2.60 3.80 20.32
C GLN A 133 -4.10 3.92 20.63
N TYR A 134 -4.55 5.06 21.15
CA TYR A 134 -5.97 5.31 21.38
C TYR A 134 -6.76 5.27 20.08
N GLN A 135 -6.30 5.96 19.04
CA GLN A 135 -6.95 5.97 17.72
C GLN A 135 -6.99 4.57 17.11
N PHE A 136 -5.90 3.80 17.21
CA PHE A 136 -5.85 2.41 16.74
C PHE A 136 -6.87 1.53 17.48
N ARG A 137 -7.01 1.67 18.80
CA ARG A 137 -8.04 0.96 19.59
C ARG A 137 -9.46 1.33 19.15
N GLN A 138 -9.73 2.58 18.78
CA GLN A 138 -11.04 2.96 18.27
C GLN A 138 -11.29 2.33 16.90
N ALA A 139 -10.33 2.41 15.98
CA ALA A 139 -10.43 1.80 14.66
C ALA A 139 -10.72 0.29 14.75
N LEU A 140 -10.05 -0.45 15.64
CA LEU A 140 -10.30 -1.88 15.85
C LEU A 140 -11.74 -2.19 16.32
N LYS A 141 -12.35 -1.32 17.13
CA LYS A 141 -13.74 -1.51 17.60
C LYS A 141 -14.75 -1.26 16.50
N ASP A 142 -14.42 -0.37 15.57
CA ASP A 142 -15.29 0.01 14.46
C ASP A 142 -15.28 -0.99 13.30
N GLY A 143 -14.24 -1.85 13.28
CA GLY A 143 -14.01 -2.89 12.26
C GLY A 143 -13.76 -2.29 10.89
#